data_AF-A0A4S3B9D2-F1
#
_entry.id   AF-A0A4S3B9D2-F1
#
_cell.length_a   1.000
_cell.length_b   1.000
_cell.length_c   1.000
_cell.angle_alpha   90.00
_cell.angle_beta   90.00
_cell.angle_gamma   90.00
#
_symmetry.space_group_name_H-M   'P 1'
#
loop_
_entity.id
_entity.type
_entity.pdbx_description
1 polymer ?
#
loop_
_entity_poly.entity_id
_entity_poly.type
_entity_poly.pdbx_seq_one_letter_code
_entity_poly.pdbx_strand_id
1 'polypeptide(L)'
;MNIFKKFKQLRYLNNDITIANQEINDLEIKIDTLSDILSNKHSLYEQIKEDWILQQNQNRSTQQEIDEINQKRVLNGINHLTNVYETNKQNNQELIDDNQKLLKENQFLKQYKLSLKSSLDSFDKEFPSAVNYDRLAVMLNEITPDKDFALTLHLIDSLTFDASESYEIKQLIEQTKIEIKQLFNNYRTNYIDNQYYSIYHLLILGIQDAFQFILKTSQLASLGETKTEVQNMLKQYFSIAVKGNETNLLPIFTPLLFKIEPLYLKLVTLEYQYQNNETEVNTFVNEKQNNTNTKMIRKKKVVQPMPKFNQVNVNNNVNYNNYENEKLIKLRHQ
;
A
#
# COMPACT_ATOMS: atom_id res chain seq x y z
N MET A 1 71.65 83.22 52.98
CA MET A 1 70.28 82.63 53.07
C MET A 1 69.66 82.20 51.73
N ASN A 2 70.17 82.65 50.55
CA ASN A 2 69.59 82.31 49.23
C ASN A 2 70.00 80.93 48.64
N ILE A 3 71.17 80.40 49.02
CA ILE A 3 71.72 79.16 48.45
C ILE A 3 70.91 77.93 48.88
N PHE A 4 70.54 77.83 50.16
CA PHE A 4 69.74 76.72 50.68
C PHE A 4 68.32 76.64 50.09
N LYS A 5 67.69 77.78 49.80
CA LYS A 5 66.39 77.81 49.10
C LYS A 5 66.50 77.28 47.67
N LYS A 6 67.57 77.65 46.95
CA LYS A 6 67.86 77.12 45.60
C LYS A 6 68.15 75.62 45.61
N PHE A 7 68.92 75.11 46.57
CA PHE A 7 69.15 73.66 46.70
C PHE A 7 67.86 72.87 46.97
N LYS A 8 66.97 73.42 47.82
CA LYS A 8 65.67 72.80 48.08
C LYS A 8 64.81 72.78 46.81
N GLN A 9 64.79 73.87 46.04
CA GLN A 9 64.10 73.95 44.75
C GLN A 9 64.68 72.97 43.72
N LEU A 10 66.01 72.87 43.61
CA LEU A 10 66.67 71.90 42.72
C LEU A 10 66.33 70.46 43.09
N ARG A 11 66.22 70.14 44.39
CA ARG A 11 65.81 68.81 44.84
C ARG A 11 64.36 68.49 44.50
N TYR A 12 63.44 69.45 44.63
CA TYR A 12 62.06 69.27 44.18
C TYR A 12 61.98 69.08 42.66
N LEU A 13 62.66 69.93 41.89
CA LEU A 13 62.73 69.76 40.43
C LEU A 13 63.30 68.40 40.04
N ASN A 14 64.35 67.92 40.71
CA ASN A 14 64.95 66.62 40.40
C ASN A 14 63.98 65.46 40.71
N ASN A 15 63.21 65.57 41.79
CA ASN A 15 62.15 64.60 42.08
C ASN A 15 61.03 64.64 41.04
N ASP A 16 60.58 65.83 40.65
CA ASP A 16 59.53 65.99 39.62
C ASP A 16 60.00 65.45 38.26
N ILE A 17 61.27 65.68 37.90
CA ILE A 17 61.91 65.09 36.70
C ILE A 17 61.95 63.56 36.81
N THR A 18 62.23 63.02 38.00
CA THR A 18 62.28 61.56 38.19
C THR A 18 60.89 60.94 38.03
N ILE A 19 59.85 61.58 38.59
CA ILE A 19 58.46 61.14 38.45
C ILE A 19 58.03 61.23 36.97
N ALA A 20 58.32 62.34 36.29
CA ALA A 20 58.01 62.49 34.87
C ALA A 20 58.71 61.44 34.00
N ASN A 21 59.97 61.09 34.29
CA ASN A 21 60.68 60.03 33.58
C ASN A 21 60.08 58.64 33.82
N GLN A 22 59.58 58.37 35.03
CA GLN A 22 58.85 57.13 35.31
C GLN A 22 57.53 57.07 34.53
N GLU A 23 56.78 58.16 34.50
CA GLU A 23 55.55 58.26 33.71
C GLU A 23 55.80 58.08 32.21
N ILE A 24 56.91 58.64 31.68
CA ILE A 24 57.32 58.44 30.28
C ILE A 24 57.61 56.96 30.02
N ASN A 25 58.40 56.30 30.86
CA ASN A 25 58.68 54.87 30.70
C ASN A 25 57.40 54.02 30.76
N ASP A 26 56.48 54.33 31.68
CA ASP A 26 55.20 53.62 31.79
C ASP A 26 54.33 53.82 30.54
N LEU A 27 54.38 55.01 29.94
CA LEU A 27 53.69 55.32 28.67
C LEU A 27 54.36 54.60 27.49
N GLU A 28 55.68 54.52 27.43
CA GLU A 28 56.41 53.78 26.40
C GLU A 28 56.04 52.29 26.44
N ILE A 29 56.04 51.66 27.62
CA ILE A 29 55.61 50.26 27.79
C ILE A 29 54.15 50.08 27.32
N LYS A 30 53.27 51.04 27.62
CA LYS A 30 51.88 51.01 27.14
C LYS A 30 51.78 51.15 25.62
N ILE A 31 52.61 51.98 25.01
CA ILE A 31 52.65 52.14 23.54
C ILE A 31 53.11 50.84 22.88
N ASP A 32 54.18 50.22 23.40
CA ASP A 32 54.70 48.96 22.85
C ASP A 32 53.67 47.83 22.96
N THR A 33 53.06 47.67 24.13
CA THR A 33 52.00 46.66 24.33
C THR A 33 50.78 46.90 23.44
N LEU A 34 50.36 48.15 23.24
CA LEU A 34 49.29 48.48 22.31
C LEU A 34 49.67 48.22 20.86
N SER A 35 50.92 48.49 20.47
CA SER A 35 51.46 48.20 19.13
C SER A 35 51.42 46.70 18.83
N ASP A 36 51.87 45.87 19.78
CA ASP A 36 51.83 44.41 19.65
C ASP A 36 50.39 43.88 19.53
N ILE A 37 49.47 44.39 20.36
CA ILE A 37 48.06 44.03 20.28
C ILE A 37 47.48 44.41 18.91
N LEU A 38 47.83 45.58 18.38
CA LEU A 38 47.31 46.07 17.11
C LEU A 38 47.85 45.26 15.94
N SER A 39 49.14 44.90 15.97
CA SER A 39 49.77 44.00 14.99
C SER A 39 49.10 42.61 14.98
N ASN A 40 48.90 42.02 16.16
CA ASN A 40 48.23 40.72 16.29
C ASN A 40 46.78 40.77 15.79
N LYS A 41 46.03 41.83 16.12
CA LYS A 41 44.66 42.02 15.61
C LYS A 41 44.62 42.19 14.10
N HIS A 42 45.59 42.90 13.52
CA HIS A 42 45.66 43.08 12.07
C HIS A 42 45.96 41.75 11.37
N SER A 43 46.90 40.96 11.89
CA SER A 43 47.20 39.63 11.36
C SER A 43 45.97 38.70 11.42
N LEU A 44 45.24 38.70 12.54
CA LEU A 44 44.01 37.92 12.68
C LEU A 44 42.93 38.37 11.70
N TYR A 45 42.78 39.69 11.48
CA TYR A 45 41.81 40.22 10.52
C TYR A 45 42.11 39.78 9.09
N GLU A 46 43.36 39.84 8.66
CA GLU A 46 43.73 39.39 7.31
C GLU A 46 43.53 37.88 7.14
N GLN A 47 43.84 37.07 8.16
CA GLN A 47 43.55 35.63 8.14
C GLN A 47 42.04 35.35 7.98
N ILE A 48 41.20 35.99 8.80
CA ILE A 48 39.74 35.82 8.72
C ILE A 48 39.20 36.23 7.34
N LYS A 49 39.76 37.30 6.77
CA LYS A 49 39.37 37.81 5.45
C LYS A 49 39.78 36.84 4.33
N GLU A 50 40.98 36.27 4.39
CA GLU A 50 41.44 35.25 3.44
C GLU A 50 40.57 33.98 3.53
N ASP A 51 40.30 33.49 4.74
CA ASP A 51 39.44 32.33 4.97
C ASP A 51 38.02 32.56 4.44
N TRP A 52 37.46 33.76 4.65
CA TRP A 52 36.14 34.12 4.13
C TRP A 52 36.12 34.13 2.59
N ILE A 53 37.16 34.67 1.95
CA ILE A 53 37.28 34.67 0.47
C ILE A 53 37.38 33.23 -0.04
N LEU A 54 38.20 32.37 0.59
CA LEU A 54 38.33 30.96 0.22
C LEU A 54 36.99 30.23 0.34
N GLN A 55 36.27 30.44 1.43
CA GLN A 55 34.96 29.84 1.66
C GLN A 55 33.93 30.29 0.61
N GLN A 56 33.91 31.58 0.23
CA GLN A 56 33.04 32.07 -0.82
C GLN A 56 33.34 31.44 -2.18
N ASN A 57 34.62 31.28 -2.53
CA ASN A 57 35.02 30.63 -3.77
C ASN A 57 34.61 29.15 -3.80
N GLN A 58 34.78 28.43 -2.69
CA GLN A 58 34.34 27.03 -2.55
C GLN A 58 32.82 26.90 -2.69
N ASN A 59 32.05 27.77 -2.01
CA ASN A 59 30.60 27.78 -2.11
C ASN A 59 30.13 28.04 -3.55
N ARG A 60 30.79 28.97 -4.24
CA ARG A 60 30.49 29.28 -5.65
C ARG A 60 30.78 28.09 -6.58
N SER A 61 31.92 27.41 -6.39
CA SER A 61 32.26 26.20 -7.17
C SER A 61 31.25 25.08 -6.93
N THR A 62 30.89 24.84 -5.67
CA THR A 62 29.91 23.82 -5.29
C THR A 62 28.53 24.12 -5.89
N GLN A 63 28.12 25.38 -5.90
CA GLN A 63 26.85 25.79 -6.49
C GLN A 63 26.83 25.55 -8.01
N GLN A 64 27.93 25.84 -8.71
CA GLN A 64 28.05 25.57 -10.14
C GLN A 64 27.94 24.07 -10.46
N GLU A 65 28.60 23.21 -9.67
CA GLU A 65 28.49 21.75 -9.82
C GLU A 65 27.06 21.25 -9.59
N ILE A 66 26.37 21.77 -8.57
CA ILE A 66 24.96 21.44 -8.31
C ILE A 66 24.07 21.84 -9.48
N ASP A 67 24.27 23.03 -10.04
CA ASP A 67 23.50 23.53 -11.18
C ASP A 67 23.73 22.68 -12.43
N GLU A 68 24.97 22.27 -12.71
CA GLU A 68 25.30 21.36 -13.81
C GLU A 68 24.66 19.97 -13.65
N ILE A 69 24.68 19.41 -12.44
CA ILE A 69 24.04 18.13 -12.13
C ILE A 69 22.53 18.24 -12.33
N ASN A 70 21.91 19.34 -11.88
CA ASN A 70 20.48 19.57 -12.05
C ASN A 70 20.11 19.73 -13.52
N GLN A 71 20.88 20.47 -14.32
CA GLN A 71 20.65 20.59 -15.75
C GLN A 71 20.74 19.24 -16.46
N LYS A 72 21.76 18.42 -16.14
CA LYS A 72 21.89 17.06 -16.69
C LYS A 72 20.71 16.17 -16.30
N ARG A 73 20.24 16.24 -15.05
CA ARG A 73 19.06 15.50 -14.57
C ARG A 73 17.80 15.90 -15.32
N VAL A 74 17.56 17.20 -15.51
CA VAL A 74 16.41 17.71 -16.26
C VAL A 74 16.49 17.25 -17.72
N LEU A 75 17.64 17.37 -18.37
CA LEU A 75 17.82 16.94 -19.76
C LEU A 75 17.60 15.43 -19.93
N ASN A 76 18.14 14.62 -19.03
CA ASN A 76 17.93 13.16 -19.05
C ASN A 76 16.46 12.81 -18.81
N GLY A 77 15.78 13.51 -17.90
CA GLY A 77 14.35 13.33 -17.65
C GLY A 77 13.49 13.66 -18.88
N ILE A 78 13.80 14.77 -19.57
CA ILE A 78 13.15 15.16 -20.82
C ILE A 78 13.38 14.10 -21.89
N ASN A 79 14.63 13.68 -22.11
CA ASN A 79 14.97 12.66 -23.11
C ASN A 79 14.25 11.33 -22.85
N HIS A 80 14.17 10.90 -21.59
CA HIS A 80 13.43 9.70 -21.22
C HIS A 80 11.93 9.85 -21.52
N LEU A 81 11.31 10.97 -21.15
CA LEU A 81 9.90 11.25 -21.45
C LEU A 81 9.63 11.29 -22.97
N THR A 82 10.53 11.90 -23.75
CA THR A 82 10.43 11.92 -25.21
C THR A 82 10.50 10.51 -25.81
N ASN A 83 11.42 9.68 -25.34
CA ASN A 83 11.52 8.29 -25.80
C ASN A 83 10.26 7.49 -25.46
N VAL A 84 9.75 7.60 -24.22
CA VAL A 84 8.51 6.94 -23.81
C VAL A 84 7.33 7.40 -24.65
N TYR A 85 7.24 8.71 -24.96
CA TYR A 85 6.20 9.26 -25.82
C TYR A 85 6.25 8.69 -27.24
N GLU A 86 7.44 8.66 -27.87
CA GLU A 86 7.59 8.12 -29.23
C GLU A 86 7.32 6.61 -29.28
N THR A 87 7.77 5.83 -28.28
CA THR A 87 7.43 4.41 -28.17
C THR A 87 5.92 4.19 -28.02
N ASN A 88 5.26 4.96 -27.15
CA ASN A 88 3.81 4.85 -26.97
C ASN A 88 3.03 5.23 -28.23
N LYS A 89 3.52 6.24 -28.97
CA LYS A 89 2.93 6.63 -30.25
C LYS A 89 3.05 5.53 -31.30
N GLN A 90 4.19 4.85 -31.38
CA GLN A 90 4.40 3.69 -32.27
C GLN A 90 3.47 2.53 -31.87
N ASN A 91 3.45 2.15 -30.58
CA ASN A 91 2.58 1.08 -30.08
C ASN A 91 1.10 1.36 -30.33
N ASN A 92 0.66 2.61 -30.17
CA ASN A 92 -0.72 3.00 -30.47
C ASN A 92 -1.04 2.86 -31.96
N GLN A 93 -0.09 3.18 -32.84
CA GLN A 93 -0.27 3.00 -34.28
C GLN A 93 -0.41 1.51 -34.65
N GLU A 94 0.45 0.64 -34.07
CA GLU A 94 0.36 -0.81 -34.26
C GLU A 94 -0.99 -1.37 -33.77
N LEU A 95 -1.47 -0.92 -32.60
CA LEU A 95 -2.78 -1.31 -32.07
C LEU A 95 -3.95 -0.86 -32.96
N ILE A 96 -3.84 0.29 -33.61
CA ILE A 96 -4.84 0.76 -34.57
C ILE A 96 -4.85 -0.16 -35.80
N ASP A 97 -3.68 -0.49 -36.33
CA ASP A 97 -3.55 -1.34 -37.52
C ASP A 97 -4.06 -2.77 -37.24
N ASP A 98 -3.77 -3.33 -36.07
CA ASP A 98 -4.25 -4.66 -35.67
C ASP A 98 -5.76 -4.68 -35.41
N ASN A 99 -6.32 -3.62 -34.81
CA ASN A 99 -7.77 -3.50 -34.69
C ASN A 99 -8.46 -3.46 -36.06
N GLN A 100 -7.87 -2.79 -37.06
CA GLN A 100 -8.41 -2.77 -38.41
C GLN A 100 -8.39 -4.17 -39.05
N LYS A 101 -7.35 -4.98 -38.81
CA LYS A 101 -7.29 -6.38 -39.28
C LYS A 101 -8.36 -7.23 -38.61
N LEU A 102 -8.49 -7.14 -37.29
CA LEU A 102 -9.51 -7.87 -36.52
C LEU A 102 -10.94 -7.52 -36.93
N LEU A 103 -11.20 -6.25 -37.28
CA LEU A 103 -12.49 -5.83 -37.81
C LEU A 103 -12.79 -6.47 -39.17
N LYS A 104 -11.82 -6.52 -40.08
CA LYS A 104 -11.97 -7.20 -41.39
C LYS A 104 -12.21 -8.69 -41.21
N GLU A 105 -11.47 -9.33 -40.32
CA GLU A 105 -11.62 -10.76 -40.02
C GLU A 105 -12.99 -11.07 -39.40
N ASN A 106 -13.47 -10.25 -38.45
CA ASN A 106 -14.82 -10.39 -37.90
C ASN A 106 -15.91 -10.25 -38.97
N GLN A 107 -15.75 -9.30 -39.90
CA GLN A 107 -16.68 -9.14 -41.02
C GLN A 107 -16.68 -10.38 -41.92
N PHE A 108 -15.51 -10.91 -42.24
CA PHE A 108 -15.37 -12.15 -43.01
C PHE A 108 -16.04 -13.34 -42.29
N LEU A 109 -15.74 -13.56 -41.01
CA LEU A 109 -16.34 -14.64 -40.23
C LEU A 109 -17.86 -14.51 -40.13
N LYS A 110 -18.39 -13.29 -40.01
CA LYS A 110 -19.83 -13.04 -40.01
C LYS A 110 -20.47 -13.41 -41.36
N GLN A 111 -19.84 -13.06 -42.47
CA GLN A 111 -20.30 -13.46 -43.81
C GLN A 111 -20.23 -14.99 -43.99
N TYR A 112 -19.13 -15.60 -43.58
CA TYR A 112 -18.93 -17.05 -43.65
C TYR A 112 -19.95 -17.83 -42.80
N LYS A 113 -20.28 -17.33 -41.61
CA LYS A 113 -21.35 -17.90 -40.77
C LYS A 113 -22.71 -17.85 -41.47
N LEU A 114 -23.03 -16.73 -42.13
CA LEU A 114 -24.28 -16.57 -42.87
C LEU A 114 -24.34 -17.53 -44.06
N SER A 115 -23.24 -17.67 -44.81
CA SER A 115 -23.18 -18.62 -45.93
C SER A 115 -23.33 -20.06 -45.45
N LEU A 116 -22.60 -20.46 -44.41
CA LEU A 116 -22.72 -21.79 -43.81
C LEU A 116 -24.14 -22.07 -43.34
N LYS A 117 -24.79 -21.11 -42.67
CA LYS A 117 -26.18 -21.27 -42.23
C LYS A 117 -27.12 -21.48 -43.41
N SER A 118 -26.97 -20.68 -44.47
CA SER A 118 -27.77 -20.87 -45.68
C SER A 118 -27.52 -22.22 -46.38
N SER A 119 -26.28 -22.71 -46.34
CA SER A 119 -25.90 -24.04 -46.86
C SER A 119 -26.45 -25.18 -46.00
N LEU A 120 -26.47 -25.02 -44.67
CA LEU A 120 -27.09 -25.97 -43.75
C LEU A 120 -28.62 -25.99 -43.91
N ASP A 121 -29.25 -24.82 -44.00
CA ASP A 121 -30.71 -24.69 -44.21
C ASP A 121 -31.15 -25.28 -45.56
N SER A 122 -30.27 -25.29 -46.56
CA SER A 122 -30.52 -25.96 -47.86
C SER A 122 -30.22 -27.47 -47.77
N PHE A 123 -29.16 -27.87 -47.09
CA PHE A 123 -28.84 -29.28 -46.84
C PHE A 123 -29.94 -30.02 -46.06
N ASP A 124 -30.48 -29.42 -44.99
CA ASP A 124 -31.59 -29.99 -44.21
C ASP A 124 -32.88 -30.14 -45.05
N LYS A 125 -33.08 -29.27 -46.06
CA LYS A 125 -34.22 -29.37 -46.98
C LYS A 125 -34.02 -30.44 -48.05
N GLU A 126 -32.82 -30.56 -48.60
CA GLU A 126 -32.51 -31.53 -49.64
C GLU A 126 -32.30 -32.95 -49.08
N PHE A 127 -31.83 -33.06 -47.84
CA PHE A 127 -31.56 -34.34 -47.19
C PHE A 127 -32.08 -34.40 -45.74
N PRO A 128 -33.41 -34.43 -45.51
CA PRO A 128 -34.02 -34.37 -44.17
C PRO A 128 -33.66 -35.53 -43.24
N SER A 129 -33.11 -36.61 -43.78
CA SER A 129 -32.74 -37.84 -43.07
C SER A 129 -31.24 -38.14 -43.09
N ALA A 130 -30.40 -37.25 -43.66
CA ALA A 130 -28.95 -37.44 -43.68
C ALA A 130 -28.29 -37.16 -42.33
N VAL A 131 -28.88 -36.28 -41.52
CA VAL A 131 -28.41 -35.98 -40.17
C VAL A 131 -29.26 -36.76 -39.17
N ASN A 132 -28.68 -37.81 -38.59
CA ASN A 132 -29.32 -38.54 -37.50
C ASN A 132 -29.17 -37.73 -36.20
N TYR A 133 -30.12 -36.83 -35.95
CA TYR A 133 -30.17 -35.97 -34.77
C TYR A 133 -30.19 -36.76 -33.46
N ASP A 134 -30.73 -37.98 -33.44
CA ASP A 134 -30.70 -38.84 -32.25
C ASP A 134 -29.27 -39.29 -31.93
N ARG A 135 -28.48 -39.64 -32.97
CA ARG A 135 -27.08 -40.03 -32.83
C ARG A 135 -26.20 -38.82 -32.47
N LEU A 136 -26.53 -37.64 -32.99
CA LEU A 136 -25.90 -36.38 -32.64
C LEU A 136 -26.20 -35.98 -31.19
N ALA A 137 -27.41 -36.20 -30.69
CA ALA A 137 -27.76 -35.98 -29.29
C ALA A 137 -27.01 -36.92 -28.34
N VAL A 138 -26.78 -38.17 -28.75
CA VAL A 138 -25.92 -39.12 -28.01
C VAL A 138 -24.47 -38.62 -27.99
N MET A 139 -23.90 -38.20 -29.13
CA MET A 139 -22.55 -37.61 -29.17
C MET A 139 -22.44 -36.27 -28.43
N LEU A 140 -23.48 -35.42 -28.45
CA LEU A 140 -23.51 -34.16 -27.69
C LEU A 140 -23.59 -34.41 -26.19
N ASN A 141 -24.27 -35.49 -25.76
CA ASN A 141 -24.26 -35.94 -24.37
C ASN A 141 -22.89 -36.51 -23.97
N GLU A 142 -22.15 -37.14 -24.88
CA GLU A 142 -20.75 -37.53 -24.69
C GLU A 142 -19.78 -36.33 -24.71
N ILE A 143 -20.14 -35.22 -25.37
CA ILE A 143 -19.40 -33.94 -25.40
C ILE A 143 -19.85 -32.98 -24.28
N THR A 144 -20.72 -33.43 -23.36
CA THR A 144 -21.07 -32.58 -22.21
C THR A 144 -19.81 -32.23 -21.41
N PRO A 145 -19.65 -30.97 -20.96
CA PRO A 145 -18.48 -30.56 -20.22
C PRO A 145 -18.43 -31.43 -18.97
N ASP A 146 -17.39 -32.26 -18.94
CA ASP A 146 -17.03 -33.15 -17.85
C ASP A 146 -17.54 -32.63 -16.50
N LYS A 147 -18.61 -33.25 -16.00
CA LYS A 147 -19.30 -32.81 -14.77
C LYS A 147 -18.32 -32.73 -13.59
N ASP A 148 -17.25 -33.53 -13.64
CA ASP A 148 -16.22 -33.60 -12.62
C ASP A 148 -15.32 -32.35 -12.59
N PHE A 149 -15.07 -31.70 -13.73
CA PHE A 149 -14.33 -30.42 -13.76
C PHE A 149 -15.19 -29.24 -13.31
N ALA A 150 -16.49 -29.26 -13.60
CA ALA A 150 -17.41 -28.26 -13.06
C ALA A 150 -17.46 -28.31 -11.52
N LEU A 151 -17.42 -29.50 -10.93
CA LEU A 151 -17.29 -29.68 -9.48
C LEU A 151 -15.96 -29.11 -8.95
N THR A 152 -14.85 -29.34 -9.66
CA THR A 152 -13.53 -28.82 -9.28
C THR A 152 -13.46 -27.28 -9.34
N LEU A 153 -14.14 -26.65 -10.31
CA LEU A 153 -14.25 -25.18 -10.37
C LEU A 153 -15.18 -24.60 -9.31
N HIS A 154 -16.23 -25.33 -8.91
CA HIS A 154 -17.15 -24.92 -7.85
C HIS A 154 -16.46 -24.79 -6.49
N LEU A 155 -15.37 -25.52 -6.26
CA LEU A 155 -14.58 -25.39 -5.03
C LEU A 155 -13.90 -24.01 -4.88
N ILE A 156 -13.64 -23.31 -5.98
CA ILE A 156 -13.15 -21.92 -5.94
C ILE A 156 -14.22 -20.98 -5.37
N ASP A 157 -15.48 -21.22 -5.71
CA ASP A 157 -16.59 -20.45 -5.18
C ASP A 157 -16.76 -20.70 -3.68
N SER A 158 -16.51 -21.93 -3.26
CA SER A 158 -16.56 -22.33 -1.85
C SER A 158 -15.40 -21.79 -1.00
N LEU A 159 -14.40 -21.13 -1.61
CA LEU A 159 -13.36 -20.45 -0.84
C LEU A 159 -13.99 -19.34 0.00
N THR A 160 -13.95 -19.53 1.31
CA THR A 160 -14.49 -18.62 2.33
C THR A 160 -13.45 -17.59 2.71
N PHE A 161 -13.86 -16.32 2.66
CA PHE A 161 -13.07 -15.14 3.01
C PHE A 161 -13.88 -14.31 4.01
N ASP A 162 -13.27 -13.95 5.13
CA ASP A 162 -13.89 -13.06 6.12
C ASP A 162 -14.08 -11.67 5.49
N ALA A 163 -13.21 -11.29 4.55
CA ALA A 163 -13.26 -10.03 3.81
C ALA A 163 -14.44 -9.87 2.83
N SER A 164 -15.29 -10.88 2.70
CA SER A 164 -16.45 -10.87 1.80
C SER A 164 -17.61 -9.97 2.28
N GLU A 165 -17.52 -9.40 3.49
CA GLU A 165 -18.53 -8.48 4.03
C GLU A 165 -18.39 -7.04 3.48
N SER A 166 -17.19 -6.63 3.08
CA SER A 166 -16.97 -5.34 2.42
C SER A 166 -17.29 -5.43 0.92
N TYR A 167 -18.18 -4.57 0.42
CA TYR A 167 -18.61 -4.60 -0.98
C TYR A 167 -17.45 -4.45 -1.97
N GLU A 168 -16.51 -3.54 -1.71
CA GLU A 168 -15.38 -3.27 -2.60
C GLU A 168 -14.37 -4.43 -2.60
N ILE A 169 -14.05 -4.97 -1.43
CA ILE A 169 -13.10 -6.09 -1.30
C ILE A 169 -13.72 -7.38 -1.87
N LYS A 170 -15.02 -7.59 -1.67
CA LYS A 170 -15.78 -8.69 -2.27
C LYS A 170 -15.68 -8.68 -3.79
N GLN A 171 -15.85 -7.53 -4.45
CA GLN A 171 -15.71 -7.46 -5.92
C GLN A 171 -14.31 -7.86 -6.39
N LEU A 172 -13.26 -7.43 -5.68
CA LEU A 172 -11.88 -7.76 -6.00
C LEU A 172 -11.57 -9.25 -5.77
N ILE A 173 -12.14 -9.85 -4.71
CA ILE A 173 -12.04 -11.29 -4.45
C ILE A 173 -12.73 -12.07 -5.57
N GLU A 174 -13.96 -11.71 -5.93
CA GLU A 174 -14.72 -12.40 -6.99
C GLU A 174 -14.03 -12.27 -8.36
N GLN A 175 -13.49 -11.09 -8.69
CA GLN A 175 -12.70 -10.91 -9.91
C GLN A 175 -11.47 -11.82 -9.93
N THR A 176 -10.77 -11.92 -8.79
CA THR A 176 -9.59 -12.78 -8.67
C THR A 176 -9.97 -14.27 -8.72
N LYS A 177 -11.11 -14.68 -8.15
CA LYS A 177 -11.68 -16.04 -8.31
C LYS A 177 -11.98 -16.36 -9.77
N ILE A 178 -12.54 -15.42 -10.53
CA ILE A 178 -12.80 -15.59 -11.97
C ILE A 178 -11.48 -15.79 -12.73
N GLU A 179 -10.45 -14.99 -12.44
CA GLU A 179 -9.12 -15.14 -13.05
C GLU A 179 -8.52 -16.53 -12.77
N ILE A 180 -8.67 -17.04 -11.54
CA ILE A 180 -8.23 -18.38 -11.16
C ILE A 180 -8.99 -19.47 -11.93
N LYS A 181 -10.32 -19.35 -12.03
CA LYS A 181 -11.15 -20.29 -12.81
C LYS A 181 -10.74 -20.32 -14.27
N GLN A 182 -10.52 -19.15 -14.86
CA GLN A 182 -10.05 -19.03 -16.24
C GLN A 182 -8.68 -19.66 -16.42
N LEU A 183 -7.76 -19.45 -15.47
CA LEU A 183 -6.45 -20.09 -15.49
C LEU A 183 -6.59 -21.62 -15.49
N PHE A 184 -7.37 -22.19 -14.56
CA PHE A 184 -7.57 -23.64 -14.52
C PHE A 184 -8.29 -24.18 -15.76
N ASN A 185 -9.26 -23.46 -16.31
CA ASN A 185 -9.94 -23.90 -17.53
C ASN A 185 -9.00 -23.85 -18.76
N ASN A 186 -8.17 -22.82 -18.87
CA ASN A 186 -7.21 -22.69 -19.97
C ASN A 186 -6.13 -23.76 -19.94
N TYR A 187 -5.68 -24.15 -18.74
CA TYR A 187 -4.68 -25.19 -18.62
C TYR A 187 -5.28 -26.59 -18.80
N ARG A 188 -6.57 -26.79 -18.53
CA ARG A 188 -7.28 -28.08 -18.70
C ARG A 188 -7.07 -28.73 -20.06
N THR A 189 -7.06 -27.95 -21.14
CA THR A 189 -6.90 -28.46 -22.52
C THR A 189 -5.54 -29.10 -22.77
N ASN A 190 -4.54 -28.82 -21.93
CA ASN A 190 -3.22 -29.45 -22.01
C ASN A 190 -3.21 -30.87 -21.41
N TYR A 191 -4.32 -31.32 -20.79
CA TYR A 191 -4.43 -32.58 -20.06
C TYR A 191 -5.45 -33.55 -20.69
N ILE A 192 -5.68 -33.47 -22.01
CA ILE A 192 -6.71 -34.27 -22.72
C ILE A 192 -6.48 -35.79 -22.63
N ASP A 193 -5.25 -36.24 -22.34
CA ASP A 193 -5.00 -37.66 -22.04
C ASP A 193 -5.57 -38.04 -20.66
N ASN A 194 -6.50 -39.01 -20.66
CA ASN A 194 -7.24 -39.49 -19.49
C ASN A 194 -6.38 -39.76 -18.23
N GLN A 195 -5.10 -40.15 -18.39
CA GLN A 195 -4.21 -40.44 -17.25
C GLN A 195 -3.69 -39.19 -16.53
N TYR A 196 -3.48 -38.08 -17.23
CA TYR A 196 -2.98 -36.82 -16.65
C TYR A 196 -4.11 -35.90 -16.20
N TYR A 197 -5.29 -36.09 -16.78
CA TYR A 197 -6.49 -35.35 -16.44
C TYR A 197 -6.91 -35.52 -14.97
N SER A 198 -6.92 -36.75 -14.46
CA SER A 198 -7.24 -37.02 -13.05
C SER A 198 -6.17 -36.47 -12.10
N ILE A 199 -4.89 -36.50 -12.50
CA ILE A 199 -3.79 -35.93 -11.72
C ILE A 199 -3.91 -34.41 -11.65
N TYR A 200 -4.26 -33.77 -12.76
CA TYR A 200 -4.52 -32.33 -12.83
C TYR A 200 -5.68 -31.91 -11.92
N HIS A 201 -6.77 -32.66 -11.95
CA HIS A 201 -7.90 -32.46 -11.05
C HIS A 201 -7.49 -32.56 -9.58
N LEU A 202 -6.81 -33.64 -9.20
CA LEU A 202 -6.32 -33.84 -7.83
C LEU A 202 -5.37 -32.73 -7.40
N LEU A 203 -4.52 -32.24 -8.31
CA LEU A 203 -3.63 -31.12 -8.05
C LEU A 203 -4.40 -29.84 -7.75
N ILE A 204 -5.38 -29.48 -8.57
CA ILE A 204 -6.21 -28.28 -8.33
C ILE A 204 -6.92 -28.38 -6.98
N LEU A 205 -7.54 -29.52 -6.70
CA LEU A 205 -8.24 -29.77 -5.43
C LEU A 205 -7.29 -29.60 -4.24
N GLY A 206 -6.13 -30.25 -4.29
CA GLY A 206 -5.14 -30.15 -3.21
C GLY A 206 -4.62 -28.73 -3.01
N ILE A 207 -4.38 -27.98 -4.09
CA ILE A 207 -3.93 -26.59 -4.02
C ILE A 207 -5.00 -25.70 -3.39
N GLN A 208 -6.27 -25.88 -3.78
CA GLN A 208 -7.40 -25.13 -3.23
C GLN A 208 -7.61 -25.43 -1.74
N ASP A 209 -7.61 -26.69 -1.35
CA ASP A 209 -7.78 -27.10 0.05
C ASP A 209 -6.65 -26.61 0.93
N ALA A 210 -5.40 -26.73 0.47
CA ALA A 210 -4.24 -26.24 1.19
C ALA A 210 -4.28 -24.70 1.33
N PHE A 211 -4.71 -23.99 0.29
CA PHE A 211 -4.88 -22.54 0.35
C PHE A 211 -5.99 -22.14 1.34
N GLN A 212 -7.13 -22.83 1.32
CA GLN A 212 -8.22 -22.57 2.26
C GLN A 212 -7.81 -22.85 3.71
N PHE A 213 -6.98 -23.87 3.93
CA PHE A 213 -6.39 -24.16 5.23
C PHE A 213 -5.52 -22.99 5.70
N ILE A 214 -4.61 -22.51 4.85
CA ILE A 214 -3.73 -21.37 5.15
C ILE A 214 -4.56 -20.11 5.48
N LEU A 215 -5.62 -19.81 4.72
CA LEU A 215 -6.49 -18.67 5.02
C LEU A 215 -7.13 -18.80 6.41
N LYS A 216 -7.60 -19.99 6.79
CA LYS A 216 -8.20 -20.21 8.12
C LYS A 216 -7.18 -20.12 9.26
N THR A 217 -5.94 -20.56 9.04
CA THR A 217 -4.88 -20.47 10.05
C THR A 217 -4.25 -19.07 10.12
N SER A 218 -4.37 -18.26 9.06
CA SER A 218 -3.79 -16.92 8.97
C SER A 218 -4.37 -15.88 9.94
N GLN A 219 -5.52 -16.15 10.56
CA GLN A 219 -6.14 -15.28 11.57
C GLN A 219 -5.20 -14.96 12.76
N LEU A 220 -4.14 -15.76 12.96
CA LEU A 220 -3.16 -15.59 14.04
C LEU A 220 -1.75 -15.18 13.57
N ALA A 221 -1.54 -15.05 12.25
CA ALA A 221 -0.22 -14.81 11.65
C ALA A 221 -0.14 -13.40 11.03
N SER A 222 1.07 -12.91 10.79
CA SER A 222 1.30 -11.66 10.05
C SER A 222 1.13 -11.87 8.53
N LEU A 223 0.81 -10.80 7.80
CA LEU A 223 0.69 -10.83 6.33
C LEU A 223 1.92 -11.45 5.64
N GLY A 224 3.12 -11.17 6.16
CA GLY A 224 4.37 -11.72 5.62
C GLY A 224 4.50 -13.23 5.85
N GLU A 225 4.10 -13.72 7.02
CA GLU A 225 4.13 -15.14 7.36
C GLU A 225 3.13 -15.92 6.50
N THR A 226 1.90 -15.45 6.36
CA THR A 226 0.86 -16.10 5.53
C THR A 226 1.26 -16.13 4.06
N LYS A 227 1.84 -15.04 3.53
CA LYS A 227 2.41 -15.04 2.17
C LYS A 227 3.51 -16.08 2.01
N THR A 228 4.40 -16.18 2.99
CA THR A 228 5.49 -17.17 2.99
C THR A 228 4.93 -18.60 3.04
N GLU A 229 3.86 -18.83 3.78
CA GLU A 229 3.19 -20.12 3.88
C GLU A 229 2.56 -20.54 2.54
N VAL A 230 1.88 -19.62 1.85
CA VAL A 230 1.36 -19.86 0.48
C VAL A 230 2.48 -20.20 -0.49
N GLN A 231 3.60 -19.47 -0.44
CA GLN A 231 4.76 -19.75 -1.30
C GLN A 231 5.37 -21.11 -0.99
N ASN A 232 5.47 -21.48 0.29
CA ASN A 232 5.99 -22.77 0.71
C ASN A 232 5.07 -23.93 0.25
N MET A 233 3.76 -23.74 0.35
CA MET A 233 2.77 -24.70 -0.17
C MET A 233 2.94 -24.92 -1.67
N LEU A 234 3.04 -23.85 -2.47
CA LEU A 234 3.25 -23.98 -3.91
C LEU A 234 4.62 -24.60 -4.26
N LYS A 235 5.67 -24.30 -3.50
CA LYS A 235 6.99 -24.95 -3.64
C LYS A 235 6.92 -26.45 -3.34
N GLN A 236 6.08 -26.89 -2.41
CA GLN A 236 5.88 -28.32 -2.15
C GLN A 236 5.25 -29.00 -3.37
N TYR A 237 4.20 -28.40 -3.95
CA TYR A 237 3.61 -28.90 -5.20
C TYR A 237 4.59 -28.89 -6.36
N PHE A 238 5.44 -27.87 -6.46
CA PHE A 238 6.53 -27.83 -7.44
C PHE A 238 7.53 -28.98 -7.23
N SER A 239 7.94 -29.23 -5.98
CA SER A 239 8.86 -30.32 -5.64
C SER A 239 8.25 -31.70 -5.95
N ILE A 240 6.95 -31.88 -5.73
CA ILE A 240 6.22 -33.11 -6.09
C ILE A 240 6.21 -33.29 -7.61
N ALA A 241 5.95 -32.22 -8.38
CA ALA A 241 5.98 -32.26 -9.84
C ALA A 241 7.38 -32.62 -10.38
N VAL A 242 8.45 -32.16 -9.73
CA VAL A 242 9.85 -32.53 -10.07
C VAL A 242 10.12 -34.00 -9.74
N LYS A 243 9.77 -34.47 -8.53
CA LYS A 243 10.13 -35.82 -8.06
C LYS A 243 9.34 -36.96 -8.72
N GLY A 244 8.11 -36.70 -9.17
CA GLY A 244 7.17 -37.74 -9.59
C GLY A 244 7.33 -38.25 -11.03
N ASN A 245 7.88 -37.46 -11.95
CA ASN A 245 8.24 -37.81 -13.34
C ASN A 245 8.75 -36.53 -14.06
N GLU A 246 10.05 -36.26 -14.01
CA GLU A 246 10.70 -35.03 -14.54
C GLU A 246 10.35 -34.72 -16.02
N THR A 247 10.08 -35.74 -16.83
CA THR A 247 9.87 -35.60 -18.28
C THR A 247 8.45 -35.21 -18.68
N ASN A 248 7.42 -35.58 -17.92
CA ASN A 248 6.03 -35.40 -18.35
C ASN A 248 5.23 -34.41 -17.50
N LEU A 249 5.39 -34.38 -16.17
CA LEU A 249 4.52 -33.56 -15.30
C LEU A 249 5.09 -32.15 -15.06
N LEU A 250 6.42 -32.02 -15.03
CA LEU A 250 7.12 -30.78 -14.73
C LEU A 250 6.84 -29.65 -15.73
N PRO A 251 7.03 -29.81 -17.06
CA PRO A 251 6.74 -28.74 -18.02
C PRO A 251 5.25 -28.38 -18.07
N ILE A 252 4.39 -29.27 -17.59
CA ILE A 252 2.94 -29.12 -17.65
C ILE A 252 2.40 -28.36 -16.41
N PHE A 253 2.85 -28.70 -15.20
CA PHE A 253 2.40 -28.05 -13.97
C PHE A 253 3.16 -26.78 -13.61
N THR A 254 4.42 -26.67 -14.01
CA THR A 254 5.26 -25.50 -13.71
C THR A 254 4.62 -24.17 -14.14
N PRO A 255 4.13 -24.03 -15.39
CA PRO A 255 3.52 -22.77 -15.83
C PRO A 255 2.23 -22.44 -15.08
N LEU A 256 1.47 -23.47 -14.68
CA LEU A 256 0.27 -23.28 -13.85
C LEU A 256 0.64 -22.75 -12.46
N LEU A 257 1.59 -23.42 -11.79
CA LEU A 257 2.03 -23.05 -10.44
C LEU A 257 2.63 -21.64 -10.38
N PHE A 258 3.42 -21.25 -11.39
CA PHE A 258 3.93 -19.88 -11.49
C PHE A 258 2.84 -18.82 -11.71
N LYS A 259 1.78 -19.16 -12.46
CA LYS A 259 0.69 -18.22 -12.75
C LYS A 259 -0.34 -18.13 -11.63
N ILE A 260 -0.54 -19.20 -10.85
CA ILE A 260 -1.48 -19.20 -9.73
C ILE A 260 -0.93 -18.49 -8.49
N GLU A 261 0.39 -18.53 -8.27
CA GLU A 261 1.06 -17.88 -7.13
C GLU A 261 0.65 -16.40 -6.94
N PRO A 262 0.78 -15.50 -7.93
CA PRO A 262 0.42 -14.10 -7.74
C PRO A 262 -1.07 -13.90 -7.44
N LEU A 263 -1.96 -14.76 -7.96
CA LEU A 263 -3.39 -14.68 -7.71
C LEU A 263 -3.73 -15.05 -6.26
N TYR A 264 -3.07 -16.08 -5.72
CA TYR A 264 -3.24 -16.48 -4.32
C TYR A 264 -2.64 -15.46 -3.35
N LEU A 265 -1.48 -14.89 -3.66
CA LEU A 265 -0.90 -13.82 -2.85
C LEU A 265 -1.77 -12.54 -2.86
N LYS A 266 -2.45 -12.26 -3.99
CA LYS A 266 -3.43 -11.16 -4.08
C LYS A 266 -4.63 -11.43 -3.18
N LEU A 267 -5.20 -12.63 -3.20
CA LEU A 267 -6.30 -13.02 -2.31
C LEU A 267 -5.93 -12.88 -0.83
N VAL A 268 -4.74 -13.33 -0.42
CA VAL A 268 -4.24 -13.13 0.96
C VAL A 268 -4.13 -11.64 1.30
N THR A 269 -3.64 -10.82 0.37
CA THR A 269 -3.50 -9.37 0.60
C THR A 269 -4.87 -8.70 0.80
N LEU A 270 -5.88 -9.10 0.02
CA LEU A 270 -7.25 -8.60 0.15
C LEU A 270 -7.86 -9.00 1.50
N GLU A 271 -7.61 -10.22 1.96
CA GLU A 271 -8.08 -10.72 3.26
C GLU A 271 -7.52 -9.90 4.43
N TYR A 272 -6.20 -9.62 4.42
CA TYR A 272 -5.57 -8.81 5.46
C TYR A 272 -5.97 -7.33 5.42
N GLN A 273 -6.23 -6.78 4.22
CA GLN A 273 -6.72 -5.40 4.10
C GLN A 273 -8.05 -5.22 4.84
N TYR A 274 -8.92 -6.22 4.79
CA TYR A 274 -10.16 -6.21 5.55
C TYR A 274 -9.93 -6.27 7.07
N GLN A 275 -9.11 -7.22 7.54
CA GLN A 275 -8.82 -7.37 8.97
C GLN A 275 -8.23 -6.10 9.59
N ASN A 276 -7.32 -5.41 8.89
CA ASN A 276 -6.71 -4.18 9.37
C ASN A 276 -7.70 -3.00 9.40
N ASN A 277 -8.56 -2.87 8.38
CA ASN A 277 -9.58 -1.82 8.33
C ASN A 277 -10.64 -2.01 9.43
N GLU A 278 -11.01 -3.24 9.77
CA GLU A 278 -11.87 -3.51 10.93
C GLU A 278 -11.18 -3.20 12.26
N THR A 279 -9.88 -3.49 12.42
CA THR A 279 -9.17 -3.10 13.67
C THR A 279 -9.05 -1.59 13.84
N GLU A 280 -8.86 -0.83 12.76
CA GLU A 280 -8.91 0.64 12.83
C GLU A 280 -10.32 1.14 13.16
N VAL A 281 -11.36 0.64 12.48
CA VAL A 281 -12.74 1.07 12.75
C VAL A 281 -13.18 0.68 14.18
N ASN A 282 -12.82 -0.51 14.66
CA ASN A 282 -13.13 -0.96 16.01
C ASN A 282 -12.31 -0.23 17.08
N THR A 283 -11.04 0.11 16.82
CA THR A 283 -10.25 0.98 17.74
C THR A 283 -10.82 2.40 17.78
N PHE A 284 -11.20 2.99 16.64
CA PHE A 284 -11.87 4.30 16.60
C PHE A 284 -13.24 4.29 17.30
N VAL A 285 -14.03 3.22 17.18
CA VAL A 285 -15.32 3.08 17.88
C VAL A 285 -15.11 2.90 19.38
N ASN A 286 -14.17 2.06 19.80
CA ASN A 286 -13.83 1.86 21.21
C ASN A 286 -13.23 3.13 21.84
N GLU A 287 -12.40 3.88 21.13
CA GLU A 287 -11.89 5.19 21.58
C GLU A 287 -13.00 6.23 21.66
N LYS A 288 -13.94 6.27 20.72
CA LYS A 288 -15.13 7.14 20.79
C LYS A 288 -16.02 6.78 21.98
N GLN A 289 -16.26 5.49 22.25
CA GLN A 289 -17.03 5.04 23.42
C GLN A 289 -16.31 5.34 24.75
N ASN A 290 -14.99 5.17 24.81
CA ASN A 290 -14.20 5.53 25.99
C ASN A 290 -14.16 7.05 26.24
N ASN A 291 -14.12 7.86 25.17
CA ASN A 291 -14.18 9.32 25.24
C ASN A 291 -15.57 9.87 25.58
N THR A 292 -16.66 9.21 25.14
CA THR A 292 -18.03 9.58 25.56
C THR A 292 -18.29 9.20 27.00
N ASN A 293 -17.81 8.03 27.46
CA ASN A 293 -17.91 7.60 28.86
C ASN A 293 -17.12 8.52 29.81
N THR A 294 -15.91 8.95 29.46
CA THR A 294 -15.16 9.95 30.25
C THR A 294 -15.83 11.33 30.26
N LYS A 295 -16.44 11.77 29.14
CA LYS A 295 -17.24 13.01 29.11
C LYS A 295 -18.51 12.91 29.97
N MET A 296 -19.17 11.74 30.01
CA MET A 296 -20.34 11.49 30.88
C MET A 296 -19.95 11.46 32.37
N ILE A 297 -18.81 10.86 32.72
CA ILE A 297 -18.29 10.84 34.10
C ILE A 297 -17.87 12.25 34.55
N ARG A 298 -17.30 13.07 33.67
CA ARG A 298 -16.99 14.49 33.96
C ARG A 298 -18.27 15.33 34.13
N LYS A 299 -19.33 15.09 33.36
CA LYS A 299 -20.63 15.76 33.55
C LYS A 299 -21.35 15.33 34.84
N LYS A 300 -21.20 14.06 35.27
CA LYS A 300 -21.75 13.59 36.56
C LYS A 300 -20.98 14.08 37.79
N LYS A 301 -19.69 14.44 37.68
CA LYS A 301 -18.92 15.03 38.79
C LYS A 301 -19.20 16.52 39.04
N VAL A 302 -19.87 17.22 38.11
CA VAL A 302 -20.18 18.67 38.23
C VAL A 302 -21.54 18.94 38.90
N VAL A 303 -22.33 17.92 39.19
CA VAL A 303 -23.59 18.07 39.97
C VAL A 303 -23.44 17.36 41.31
N GLN A 304 -22.63 17.94 42.20
CA GLN A 304 -22.80 17.76 43.64
C GLN A 304 -23.72 18.87 44.15
N PRO A 305 -24.93 18.57 44.67
CA PRO A 305 -25.74 19.57 45.36
C PRO A 305 -25.15 19.89 46.73
N MET A 306 -25.02 21.18 47.05
CA MET A 306 -24.66 21.69 48.39
C MET A 306 -25.65 21.21 49.47
N PRO A 307 -25.19 21.01 50.72
CA PRO A 307 -26.02 20.47 51.79
C PRO A 307 -26.97 21.51 52.42
N LYS A 308 -28.26 21.15 52.38
CA LYS A 308 -29.36 21.31 53.35
C LYS A 308 -29.45 22.58 54.22
N PHE A 309 -30.52 23.36 53.99
CA PHE A 309 -31.27 24.02 55.05
C PHE A 309 -32.48 23.15 55.46
N ASN A 310 -32.51 22.73 56.73
CA ASN A 310 -33.66 22.11 57.38
C ASN A 310 -34.64 23.18 57.81
N GLN A 311 -35.91 23.12 57.37
CA GLN A 311 -37.05 23.57 58.18
C GLN A 311 -38.31 22.71 57.90
N VAL A 312 -38.69 21.98 58.95
CA VAL A 312 -40.05 21.76 59.50
C VAL A 312 -41.10 20.92 58.73
N ASN A 313 -41.48 19.82 59.40
CA ASN A 313 -42.66 18.95 59.25
C ASN A 313 -44.00 19.67 58.95
N VAL A 314 -44.86 19.05 58.11
CA VAL A 314 -46.24 18.65 58.48
C VAL A 314 -46.68 17.44 57.61
N ASN A 315 -47.23 16.42 58.27
CA ASN A 315 -47.93 15.26 57.70
C ASN A 315 -49.01 15.61 56.66
N ASN A 316 -49.22 14.74 55.66
CA ASN A 316 -50.52 14.06 55.49
C ASN A 316 -50.47 12.95 54.43
N ASN A 317 -51.05 11.82 54.82
CA ASN A 317 -51.51 10.70 54.00
C ASN A 317 -52.18 11.15 52.69
N VAL A 318 -52.00 10.40 51.59
CA VAL A 318 -53.08 9.62 50.95
C VAL A 318 -52.45 8.49 50.13
N ASN A 319 -52.92 7.28 50.43
CA ASN A 319 -52.77 6.03 49.70
C ASN A 319 -53.89 5.94 48.64
N TYR A 320 -53.60 5.58 47.39
CA TYR A 320 -54.57 4.93 46.49
C TYR A 320 -53.88 4.04 45.45
N ASN A 321 -54.05 2.73 45.64
CA ASN A 321 -54.10 1.72 44.58
C ASN A 321 -55.44 1.83 43.81
N ASN A 322 -55.46 1.14 42.65
CA ASN A 322 -56.61 0.76 41.79
C ASN A 322 -56.89 1.66 40.59
N TYR A 323 -56.65 1.14 39.38
CA TYR A 323 -57.63 0.45 38.52
C TYR A 323 -56.86 -0.01 37.26
N GLU A 324 -56.56 -1.30 37.13
CA GLU A 324 -57.34 -2.29 36.36
C GLU A 324 -57.88 -1.79 35.01
N ASN A 325 -57.43 -2.49 33.96
CA ASN A 325 -58.25 -3.01 32.87
C ASN A 325 -59.39 -2.13 32.37
N GLU A 326 -59.28 -1.62 31.14
CA GLU A 326 -60.33 -1.88 30.16
C GLU A 326 -59.87 -1.68 28.70
N LYS A 327 -60.16 -2.72 27.91
CA LYS A 327 -60.37 -2.73 26.45
C LYS A 327 -59.17 -2.83 25.51
N LEU A 328 -58.74 -4.09 25.38
CA LEU A 328 -58.82 -4.83 24.11
C LEU A 328 -60.06 -4.45 23.26
N ILE A 329 -59.93 -4.68 21.95
CA ILE A 329 -60.94 -4.60 20.88
C ILE A 329 -60.91 -3.28 20.10
N LYS A 330 -60.06 -3.25 19.07
CA LYS A 330 -60.51 -3.19 17.66
C LYS A 330 -59.37 -3.61 16.73
N LEU A 331 -59.24 -4.93 16.59
CA LEU A 331 -58.82 -5.57 15.34
C LEU A 331 -59.82 -5.18 14.25
N ARG A 332 -59.33 -5.13 13.01
CA ARG A 332 -60.04 -5.46 11.76
C ARG A 332 -61.39 -4.79 11.56
N HIS A 333 -61.43 -3.86 10.61
CA HIS A 333 -62.22 -3.95 9.38
C HIS A 333 -62.35 -2.56 8.77
N GLN A 334 -61.56 -2.27 7.74
CA GLN A 334 -62.02 -2.02 6.38
C GLN A 334 -60.83 -1.88 5.43
#